data_AF-A0A0B7N597-F1
#
_entry.id   AF-A0A0B7N597-F1
#
_cell.length_a   1.000
_cell.length_b   1.000
_cell.length_c   1.000
_cell.angle_alpha   90.00
_cell.angle_beta   90.00
_cell.angle_gamma   90.00
#
_symmetry.space_group_name_H-M   'P 1'
#
loop_
_entity.id
_entity.type
_entity.pdbx_description
1 polymer ?
#
loop_
_entity_poly.entity_id
_entity_poly.type
_entity_poly.pdbx_seq_one_letter_code
_entity_poly.pdbx_strand_id
1 'polypeptide(L)'
;MLEFKVNSNNKGFIKTCKKDNVIDRFGSTEEELTITYNSRQFSSKFENFDIFNNIAVVIVGMDLIIKIGLTLSNVAMDWDDNNNPKIPPTVLNPYVQNESRYGTSAEREHFLKKIEPYIEANKNIDPKAYCNITGSTLTLHVLKDHEHKM
;
A
#
# COMPACT_ATOMS: atom_id res chain seq x y z
N MET A 1 0.22 18.67 27.40
CA MET A 1 1.00 19.16 26.24
C MET A 1 2.45 18.88 26.56
N LEU A 2 3.23 18.28 25.65
CA LEU A 2 4.66 18.07 25.90
C LEU A 2 5.37 19.41 25.66
N GLU A 3 5.96 19.99 26.70
CA GLU A 3 6.77 21.22 26.58
C GLU A 3 8.24 20.84 26.42
N PHE A 4 8.89 21.33 25.38
CA PHE A 4 10.31 21.10 25.12
C PHE A 4 11.00 22.42 24.77
N LYS A 5 12.28 22.53 25.12
CA LYS A 5 13.07 23.73 24.83
C LYS A 5 13.56 23.73 23.40
N VAL A 6 13.49 24.90 22.77
CA VAL A 6 13.90 25.14 21.39
C VAL A 6 15.08 26.10 21.37
N ASN A 7 16.15 25.69 20.70
CA ASN A 7 17.30 26.51 20.38
C ASN A 7 17.07 27.24 19.05
N SER A 8 16.97 28.57 19.12
CA SER A 8 16.75 29.45 17.97
C SER A 8 18.04 29.93 17.28
N ASN A 9 19.22 29.57 17.78
CA ASN A 9 20.50 30.04 17.22
C ASN A 9 20.85 29.37 15.89
N ASN A 10 20.27 28.20 15.61
CA ASN A 10 20.62 27.40 14.46
C ASN A 10 19.70 27.71 13.26
N LYS A 11 20.14 28.63 12.41
CA LYS A 11 19.38 29.08 11.24
C LYS A 11 19.42 28.05 10.10
N GLY A 12 18.30 27.93 9.38
CA GLY A 12 18.15 27.05 8.23
C GLY A 12 16.82 27.34 7.53
N PHE A 13 16.58 26.71 6.38
CA PHE A 13 15.32 26.83 5.67
C PHE A 13 14.99 25.53 4.94
N ILE A 14 13.72 25.33 4.62
CA ILE A 14 13.24 24.27 3.72
C ILE A 14 12.54 24.89 2.52
N LYS A 15 12.63 24.20 1.38
CA LYS A 15 11.83 24.51 0.19
C LYS A 15 10.70 23.49 0.09
N THR A 16 9.47 23.97 -0.01
CA THR A 16 8.31 23.09 -0.17
C THR A 16 8.07 22.79 -1.65
N CYS A 17 7.19 21.82 -1.95
CA CYS A 17 6.82 21.47 -3.33
C CYS A 17 6.03 22.58 -4.05
N LYS A 18 5.71 23.69 -3.38
CA LYS A 18 5.02 24.85 -3.96
C LYS A 18 6.05 25.83 -4.51
N LYS A 19 5.81 26.34 -5.73
CA LYS A 19 6.72 27.26 -6.41
C LYS A 19 7.07 28.46 -5.52
N ASP A 20 8.36 28.70 -5.36
CA ASP A 20 8.96 29.82 -4.60
C ASP A 20 8.57 29.90 -3.12
N ASN A 21 8.10 28.79 -2.53
CA ASN A 21 7.76 28.74 -1.11
C ASN A 21 8.94 28.18 -0.28
N VAL A 22 9.63 29.11 0.38
CA VAL A 22 10.72 28.86 1.32
C VAL A 22 10.21 29.16 2.73
N ILE A 23 10.44 28.24 3.66
CA ILE A 23 10.04 28.38 5.06
C ILE A 23 11.31 28.35 5.91
N ASP A 24 11.51 29.37 6.71
CA ASP A 24 12.64 29.47 7.63
C ASP A 24 12.44 28.55 8.84
N ARG A 25 13.53 27.98 9.31
CA ARG A 25 13.57 27.19 10.53
C ARG A 25 13.33 28.09 11.74
N PHE A 26 12.33 27.74 12.55
CA PHE A 26 12.04 28.42 13.81
C PHE A 26 13.09 28.09 14.89
N GLY A 27 13.55 26.85 14.92
CA GLY A 27 14.65 26.40 15.77
C GLY A 27 14.80 24.88 15.79
N SER A 28 15.67 24.36 16.65
CA SER A 28 15.86 22.93 16.85
C SER A 28 15.68 22.56 18.32
N THR A 29 15.25 21.33 18.62
CA THR A 29 15.17 20.87 20.01
C THR A 29 16.55 20.93 20.66
N GLU A 30 16.62 21.44 21.91
CA GLU A 30 17.89 21.46 22.66
C GLU A 30 18.36 20.03 22.98
N GLU A 31 17.42 19.25 23.50
CA GLU A 31 17.58 17.86 23.88
C GLU A 31 17.05 16.92 22.79
N GLU A 32 17.46 15.66 22.85
CA GLU A 32 16.88 14.63 22.01
C GLU A 32 15.51 14.23 22.55
N LEU A 33 14.53 14.14 21.66
CA LEU A 33 13.21 13.65 21.99
C LEU A 33 13.15 12.15 21.75
N THR A 34 12.73 11.40 22.76
CA THR A 34 12.48 9.96 22.63
C THR A 34 11.12 9.73 21.99
N ILE A 35 11.13 8.99 20.89
CA ILE A 35 9.94 8.55 20.18
C ILE A 35 9.77 7.06 20.39
N THR A 36 8.56 6.67 20.77
CA THR A 36 8.17 5.27 20.92
C THR A 36 7.18 4.91 19.82
N TYR A 37 7.50 3.87 19.05
CA TYR A 37 6.63 3.33 18.02
C TYR A 37 6.76 1.81 17.95
N ASN A 38 5.63 1.10 18.00
CA ASN A 38 5.58 -0.37 17.91
C ASN A 38 6.62 -1.09 18.82
N SER A 39 6.67 -0.70 20.10
CA SER A 39 7.62 -1.20 21.11
C SER A 39 9.10 -0.92 20.84
N ARG A 40 9.43 -0.15 19.80
CA ARG A 40 10.77 0.38 19.54
C ARG A 40 10.87 1.80 20.06
N GLN A 41 12.03 2.15 20.57
CA GLN A 41 12.34 3.51 21.01
C GLN A 41 13.60 4.00 20.33
N PHE A 42 13.59 5.26 19.93
CA PHE A 42 14.79 5.95 19.48
C PHE A 42 14.72 7.41 19.93
N SER A 43 15.88 8.02 20.12
CA SER A 43 16.01 9.44 20.45
C SER A 43 16.63 10.18 19.27
N SER A 44 16.10 11.37 18.96
CA SER A 44 16.64 12.24 17.93
C SER A 44 16.35 13.70 18.24
N LYS A 45 17.17 14.60 17.70
CA LYS A 45 16.86 16.04 17.67
C LYS A 45 15.92 16.34 16.50
N PHE A 46 15.02 17.31 16.71
CA PHE A 46 14.04 17.71 15.71
C PHE A 46 14.22 19.18 15.32
N GLU A 47 13.98 19.45 14.05
CA GLU A 47 13.91 20.80 13.51
C GLU A 47 12.45 21.26 13.49
N ASN A 48 12.21 22.50 13.91
CA ASN A 48 10.87 23.08 14.05
C ASN A 48 10.67 24.12 12.95
N PHE A 49 9.54 24.01 12.25
CA PHE A 49 9.12 24.89 11.16
C PHE A 49 7.65 25.24 11.35
N ASP A 50 7.27 26.47 11.01
CA ASP A 50 5.88 26.91 11.02
C ASP A 50 5.26 26.66 9.63
N ILE A 51 4.74 25.43 9.42
CA ILE A 51 4.24 24.97 8.12
C ILE A 51 2.71 24.80 8.12
N PHE A 52 2.15 24.24 9.20
CA PHE A 52 0.75 23.83 9.26
C PHE A 52 -0.02 24.68 10.26
N ASN A 53 -1.13 25.29 9.81
CA ASN A 53 -1.99 26.06 10.68
C ASN A 53 -2.74 25.13 11.66
N ASN A 54 -2.55 25.37 12.96
CA ASN A 54 -3.31 24.75 14.06
C ASN A 54 -3.22 23.21 14.17
N ILE A 55 -2.16 22.58 13.63
CA ILE A 55 -1.94 21.14 13.80
C ILE A 55 -0.46 20.89 14.14
N ALA A 56 -0.21 20.23 15.26
CA ALA A 56 1.13 19.73 15.59
C ALA A 56 1.41 18.46 14.78
N VAL A 57 2.18 18.59 13.70
CA VAL A 57 2.60 17.47 12.84
C VAL A 57 4.08 17.20 13.05
N VAL A 58 4.44 15.94 13.30
CA VAL A 58 5.83 15.49 13.27
C VAL A 58 6.09 14.89 11.90
N ILE A 59 7.02 15.48 11.17
CA ILE A 59 7.50 14.93 9.89
C ILE A 59 8.76 14.11 10.19
N VAL A 60 8.74 12.85 9.75
CA VAL A 60 9.86 11.92 9.93
C VAL A 60 10.54 11.71 8.59
N GLY A 61 11.81 12.09 8.49
CA GLY A 61 12.62 11.85 7.31
C GLY A 61 12.99 10.37 7.14
N MET A 62 13.51 10.04 5.95
CA MET A 62 13.92 8.67 5.62
C MET A 62 15.04 8.13 6.54
N ASP A 63 15.88 9.04 7.04
CA ASP A 63 16.94 8.77 8.02
C ASP A 63 16.41 8.21 9.36
N LEU A 64 15.19 8.60 9.74
CA LEU A 64 14.53 8.15 10.96
C LEU A 64 13.52 7.02 10.71
N ILE A 65 12.89 6.94 9.53
CA ILE A 65 11.93 5.87 9.15
C ILE A 65 12.55 4.48 9.35
N ILE A 66 13.79 4.28 8.91
CA ILE A 66 14.49 2.99 9.07
C ILE A 66 14.73 2.67 10.55
N LYS A 67 15.10 3.65 11.37
CA LYS A 67 15.34 3.47 12.82
C LYS A 67 14.06 3.09 13.57
N ILE A 68 12.93 3.64 13.13
CA ILE A 68 11.60 3.30 13.65
C ILE A 68 11.19 1.87 13.27
N GLY A 69 11.86 1.28 12.27
CA GLY A 69 11.50 -0.03 11.74
C GLY A 69 10.33 0.03 10.76
N LEU A 70 10.06 1.21 10.19
CA LEU A 70 9.13 1.36 9.09
C LEU A 70 9.86 1.00 7.79
N THR A 71 9.25 0.12 7.01
CA THR A 71 9.73 -0.24 5.68
C THR A 71 8.80 0.33 4.63
N LEU A 72 9.38 0.96 3.62
CA LEU A 72 8.66 1.41 2.44
C LEU A 72 8.87 0.38 1.33
N SER A 73 7.86 -0.44 1.05
CA SER A 73 7.89 -1.44 -0.02
C SER A 73 7.13 -0.97 -1.25
N ASN A 74 7.57 -1.40 -2.44
CA ASN A 74 6.89 -1.13 -3.73
C ASN A 74 6.79 0.37 -4.10
N VAL A 75 7.73 1.20 -3.67
CA VAL A 75 7.83 2.60 -4.10
C VAL A 75 8.91 2.74 -5.17
N ALA A 76 8.54 3.29 -6.32
CA ALA A 76 9.49 3.69 -7.35
C ALA A 76 10.36 4.84 -6.81
N MET A 77 11.68 4.60 -6.69
CA MET A 77 12.63 5.55 -6.09
C MET A 77 13.16 6.59 -7.08
N ASP A 78 13.00 6.37 -8.38
CA ASP A 78 13.29 7.37 -9.39
C ASP A 78 12.10 7.57 -10.34
N TRP A 79 12.04 8.78 -10.90
CA TRP A 79 11.28 9.17 -12.09
C TRP A 79 12.25 9.54 -13.22
N ASP A 80 13.46 8.97 -13.24
CA ASP A 80 14.47 9.32 -14.23
C ASP A 80 14.13 8.74 -15.60
N ASP A 81 13.27 9.45 -16.32
CA ASP A 81 12.93 9.16 -17.71
C ASP A 81 14.16 9.15 -18.63
N ASN A 82 15.33 9.63 -18.18
CA ASN A 82 16.53 9.73 -19.02
C ASN A 82 17.36 8.45 -19.08
N ASN A 83 17.16 7.51 -18.16
CA ASN A 83 17.93 6.27 -18.11
C ASN A 83 17.09 5.02 -18.38
N ASN A 84 15.86 5.22 -18.88
CA ASN A 84 15.04 4.13 -19.37
C ASN A 84 15.80 3.45 -20.51
N PRO A 85 16.11 2.14 -20.42
CA PRO A 85 16.64 1.41 -21.57
C PRO A 85 15.68 1.68 -22.72
N LYS A 86 16.20 2.21 -23.85
CA LYS A 86 15.39 2.45 -25.05
C LYS A 86 14.65 1.17 -25.33
N ILE A 87 13.36 1.16 -25.00
CA ILE A 87 12.51 0.01 -25.26
C ILE A 87 12.55 -0.11 -26.78
N PRO A 88 13.07 -1.23 -27.33
CA PRO A 88 13.00 -1.43 -28.77
C PRO A 88 11.54 -1.22 -29.16
N PRO A 89 11.25 -0.51 -30.27
CA PRO A 89 9.88 -0.29 -30.68
C PRO A 89 9.14 -1.62 -30.58
N THR A 90 8.14 -1.67 -29.69
CA THR A 90 7.39 -2.89 -29.47
C THR A 90 6.90 -3.29 -30.83
N VAL A 91 7.37 -4.44 -31.32
CA VAL A 91 6.78 -5.02 -32.52
C VAL A 91 5.33 -5.22 -32.10
N LEU A 92 4.45 -4.34 -32.57
CA LEU A 92 3.01 -4.50 -32.52
C LEU A 92 2.71 -5.67 -33.46
N ASN A 93 3.20 -6.86 -33.11
CA ASN A 93 2.47 -8.04 -33.48
C ASN A 93 1.20 -7.91 -32.65
N PRO A 94 0.04 -7.63 -33.27
CA PRO A 94 -1.22 -7.67 -32.53
C PRO A 94 -1.22 -8.98 -31.76
N TYR A 95 -1.63 -8.94 -30.48
CA TYR A 95 -1.83 -10.16 -29.73
C TYR A 95 -2.74 -11.08 -30.55
N VAL A 96 -2.14 -12.08 -31.19
CA VAL A 96 -2.89 -13.09 -31.92
C VAL A 96 -3.51 -13.91 -30.80
N GLN A 97 -4.83 -13.78 -30.64
CA GLN A 97 -5.57 -14.61 -29.72
C GLN A 97 -5.12 -16.05 -29.92
N ASN A 98 -4.79 -16.74 -28.83
CA ASN A 98 -4.33 -18.12 -28.94
C ASN A 98 -5.44 -18.97 -29.57
N GLU A 99 -5.37 -19.17 -30.88
CA GLU A 99 -6.30 -20.01 -31.65
C GLU A 99 -5.94 -21.49 -31.54
N SER A 100 -4.95 -21.84 -30.70
CA SER A 100 -4.65 -23.23 -30.35
C SER A 100 -5.81 -23.79 -29.53
N ARG A 101 -6.86 -24.18 -30.24
CA ARG A 101 -7.96 -24.95 -29.68
C ARG A 101 -7.40 -26.33 -29.37
N TYR A 102 -7.16 -26.59 -28.08
CA TYR A 102 -6.73 -27.89 -27.61
C TYR A 102 -7.78 -28.97 -27.97
N GLY A 103 -7.34 -30.07 -28.57
CA GLY A 103 -8.20 -31.14 -29.04
C GLY A 103 -8.87 -30.89 -30.40
N THR A 104 -9.31 -31.99 -31.02
CA THR A 104 -10.05 -32.01 -32.29
C THR A 104 -11.45 -31.39 -32.14
N SER A 105 -12.08 -30.99 -33.24
CA SER A 105 -13.45 -30.46 -33.21
C SER A 105 -14.44 -31.43 -32.54
N ALA A 106 -14.30 -32.73 -32.79
CA ALA A 106 -15.14 -33.76 -32.20
C ALA A 106 -14.94 -33.89 -30.68
N GLU A 107 -13.70 -33.86 -30.20
CA GLU A 107 -13.41 -33.92 -28.75
C GLU A 107 -13.97 -32.71 -28.01
N ARG A 108 -13.87 -31.52 -28.61
CA ARG A 108 -14.41 -30.29 -28.04
C ARG A 108 -15.93 -30.31 -27.99
N GLU A 109 -16.59 -30.72 -29.06
CA GLU A 109 -18.05 -30.84 -29.10
C GLU A 109 -18.55 -31.87 -28.08
N HIS A 110 -17.87 -33.01 -27.98
CA HIS A 110 -18.18 -34.02 -26.98
C HIS A 110 -17.96 -33.51 -25.55
N PHE A 111 -16.88 -32.78 -25.29
CA PHE A 111 -16.62 -32.15 -23.98
C PHE A 111 -17.70 -31.14 -23.62
N LEU A 112 -18.01 -30.20 -24.54
CA LEU A 112 -19.06 -29.20 -24.34
C LEU A 112 -20.41 -29.86 -24.06
N LYS A 113 -20.79 -30.86 -24.86
CA LYS A 113 -22.02 -31.62 -24.65
C LYS A 113 -22.07 -32.32 -23.29
N LYS A 114 -20.92 -32.77 -22.77
CA LYS A 114 -20.85 -33.36 -21.42
C LYS A 114 -20.98 -32.33 -20.30
N ILE A 115 -20.44 -31.12 -20.48
CA ILE A 115 -20.47 -30.09 -19.42
C ILE A 115 -21.70 -29.19 -19.46
N GLU A 116 -22.37 -29.07 -20.62
CA GLU A 116 -23.58 -28.26 -20.81
C GLU A 116 -24.64 -28.44 -19.70
N PRO A 117 -25.04 -29.67 -19.29
CA PRO A 117 -26.03 -29.81 -18.23
C PRO A 117 -25.58 -29.21 -16.89
N TYR A 118 -24.28 -29.22 -16.59
CA TYR A 118 -23.73 -28.63 -15.38
C TYR A 118 -23.65 -27.10 -15.47
N ILE A 119 -23.37 -26.56 -16.66
CA ILE A 119 -23.40 -25.12 -16.90
C ILE A 119 -24.82 -24.59 -16.70
N GLU A 120 -25.82 -25.26 -17.28
CA GLU A 120 -27.23 -24.89 -17.11
C GLU A 120 -27.70 -25.07 -15.67
N ALA A 121 -27.28 -26.13 -14.98
CA ALA A 121 -27.58 -26.30 -13.55
C ALA A 121 -26.98 -25.14 -12.72
N ASN A 122 -25.73 -24.76 -12.99
CA ASN A 122 -25.05 -23.68 -12.27
C ASN A 122 -25.65 -22.30 -12.54
N LYS A 123 -26.14 -22.02 -13.75
CA LYS A 123 -26.83 -20.75 -14.08
C LYS A 123 -28.10 -20.54 -13.25
N ASN A 124 -28.76 -21.63 -12.83
CA ASN A 124 -30.00 -21.59 -12.07
C ASN A 124 -29.78 -21.55 -10.55
N ILE A 125 -28.53 -21.58 -10.08
CA ILE A 125 -28.21 -21.42 -8.65
C ILE A 125 -28.38 -19.94 -8.30
N ASP A 126 -29.20 -19.66 -7.28
CA ASP A 126 -29.30 -18.30 -6.71
C ASP A 126 -27.89 -17.84 -6.28
N PRO A 127 -27.40 -16.67 -6.71
CA PRO A 127 -26.12 -16.13 -6.27
C PRO A 127 -25.96 -16.03 -4.74
N LYS A 128 -27.08 -15.99 -4.00
CA LYS A 128 -27.12 -15.98 -2.53
C LYS A 128 -27.27 -17.37 -1.90
N ALA A 129 -27.39 -18.42 -2.71
CA ALA A 129 -27.51 -19.78 -2.19
C ALA A 129 -26.21 -20.20 -1.49
N TYR A 130 -26.36 -20.84 -0.33
CA TYR A 130 -25.24 -21.45 0.37
C TYR A 130 -24.73 -22.68 -0.40
N CYS A 131 -23.41 -22.84 -0.44
CA CYS A 131 -22.80 -24.01 -1.06
C CYS A 131 -23.15 -25.27 -0.26
N ASN A 132 -23.86 -26.20 -0.88
CA ASN A 132 -24.35 -27.44 -0.25
C ASN A 132 -23.35 -28.61 -0.29
N ILE A 133 -22.14 -28.39 -0.81
CA ILE A 133 -21.10 -29.42 -0.87
C ILE A 133 -20.58 -29.71 0.54
N THR A 134 -20.58 -30.97 0.97
CA THR A 134 -20.03 -31.38 2.28
C THR A 134 -18.59 -30.88 2.44
N GLY A 135 -18.32 -30.10 3.49
CA GLY A 135 -17.02 -29.48 3.74
C GLY A 135 -16.85 -28.05 3.20
N SER A 136 -17.86 -27.50 2.51
CA SER A 136 -17.88 -26.10 2.05
C SER A 136 -18.12 -25.08 3.17
N THR A 137 -18.56 -25.53 4.35
CA THR A 137 -18.92 -24.67 5.48
C THR A 137 -17.72 -24.48 6.40
N LEU A 138 -17.25 -23.24 6.51
CA LEU A 138 -16.20 -22.85 7.43
C LEU A 138 -16.83 -22.30 8.71
N THR A 139 -16.57 -22.95 9.84
CA THR A 139 -17.05 -22.49 11.14
C THR A 139 -16.00 -21.55 11.74
N LEU A 140 -16.35 -20.27 11.89
CA LEU A 140 -15.51 -19.32 12.61
C LEU A 140 -15.83 -19.42 14.11
N HIS A 141 -14.86 -19.84 14.91
CA HIS A 141 -14.96 -19.76 16.36
C HIS A 141 -14.70 -18.32 16.79
N VAL A 142 -15.76 -17.59 17.13
CA VAL A 142 -15.64 -16.28 17.76
C VAL A 142 -15.25 -16.51 19.23
N LEU A 143 -14.21 -15.82 19.70
CA LEU A 143 -13.85 -15.82 21.12
C LEU A 143 -15.01 -15.19 21.91
N LYS A 144 -15.46 -15.86 22.99
CA LYS A 144 -16.64 -15.48 23.81
C LYS A 144 -16.69 -14.01 24.20
N ASP A 145 -15.53 -13.35 24.30
CA ASP A 145 -15.39 -11.94 24.70
C ASP A 145 -15.90 -10.94 23.63
N HIS A 146 -16.28 -11.42 22.43
CA HIS A 146 -16.73 -10.59 21.31
C HIS A 146 -18.18 -10.84 20.86
N GLU A 147 -18.95 -11.72 21.52
CA GLU A 147 -20.33 -12.04 21.15
C GLU A 147 -21.29 -10.83 21.20
N HIS A 148 -20.98 -9.80 21.99
CA HIS A 148 -21.81 -8.59 22.11
C HIS A 148 -21.46 -7.47 21.10
N LYS A 149 -20.60 -7.73 20.11
CA LYS A 149 -20.17 -6.71 19.13
C LYS A 149 -20.54 -7.04 17.67
N MET A 150 -21.38 -8.05 17.44
CA MET A 150 -21.95 -8.34 16.12
C MET A 150 -23.45 -8.04 16.08
#